data_AF-A0A653JVA2-F1
#
_entry.id   AF-A0A653JVA2-F1
#
_cell.length_a   1.000
_cell.length_b   1.000
_cell.length_c   1.000
_cell.angle_alpha   90.00
_cell.angle_beta   90.00
_cell.angle_gamma   90.00
#
_symmetry.space_group_name_H-M   'P 1'
#
loop_
_entity.id
_entity.type
_entity.pdbx_description
1 polymer ?
#
loop_
_entity_poly.entity_id
_entity_poly.type
_entity_poly.pdbx_seq_one_letter_code
_entity_poly.pdbx_strand_id
1 'polypeptide(L)'
;MSELNFDSVVQRNPEMVSADMDGEMVMMSIEDSAYYGLNAVGSDLWEAMEKPVSVTALCDRVTENFDIDLATCRSDVMELLTDLRARNLVQLAA
;
A
#
# COMPACT_ATOMS: atom_id res chain seq x y z
N MET A 1 -2.83 11.98 16.30
CA MET A 1 -2.44 11.00 15.27
C MET A 1 -3.19 11.39 14.01
N SER A 2 -2.51 11.81 12.94
CA SER A 2 -3.19 12.24 11.71
C SER A 2 -4.04 11.08 11.17
N GLU A 3 -5.32 11.32 10.91
CA GLU A 3 -6.18 10.36 10.25
C GLU A 3 -5.75 10.21 8.79
N LEU A 4 -5.69 8.98 8.29
CA LEU A 4 -5.46 8.72 6.88
C LEU A 4 -6.72 9.14 6.10
N ASN A 5 -6.56 9.84 4.98
CA ASN A 5 -7.66 10.25 4.11
C ASN A 5 -7.22 10.26 2.62
N PHE A 6 -8.15 10.53 1.71
CA PHE A 6 -7.87 10.49 0.26
C PHE A 6 -6.90 11.57 -0.25
N ASP A 7 -6.77 12.67 0.49
CA ASP A 7 -5.82 13.76 0.21
C ASP A 7 -4.44 13.51 0.84
N SER A 8 -4.31 12.45 1.64
CA SER A 8 -3.07 12.08 2.28
C SER A 8 -2.08 11.57 1.24
N VAL A 9 -0.82 11.95 1.42
CA VAL A 9 0.29 11.37 0.67
C VAL A 9 0.91 10.29 1.54
N VAL A 10 1.06 9.10 0.98
CA VAL A 10 1.62 7.93 1.64
C VAL A 10 2.89 7.47 0.94
N GLN A 11 3.75 6.82 1.70
CA GLN A 11 4.92 6.11 1.17
C GLN A 11 5.17 4.83 1.99
N ARG A 12 5.71 3.81 1.35
CA ARG A 12 6.15 2.60 2.04
C ARG A 12 7.29 2.95 2.98
N ASN A 13 7.38 2.24 4.10
CA ASN A 13 8.50 2.41 5.02
C ASN A 13 9.80 1.96 4.32
N PRO A 14 10.80 2.84 4.16
CA PRO A 14 12.04 2.52 3.44
C PRO A 14 12.89 1.46 4.16
N GLU A 15 12.61 1.16 5.43
CA GLU A 15 13.28 0.11 6.19
C GLU A 15 12.73 -1.29 5.87
N MET A 16 11.62 -1.38 5.14
CA MET A 16 11.03 -2.64 4.72
C MET A 16 11.79 -3.25 3.54
N VAL A 17 12.07 -4.55 3.64
CA VAL A 17 12.65 -5.32 2.55
C VAL A 17 11.53 -6.08 1.84
N SER A 18 11.33 -5.79 0.55
CA SER A 18 10.42 -6.54 -0.32
C SER A 18 11.21 -7.37 -1.33
N ALA A 19 10.79 -8.60 -1.57
CA ALA A 19 11.33 -9.47 -2.61
C ALA A 19 10.18 -10.00 -3.47
N ASP A 20 10.39 -9.99 -4.79
CA ASP A 20 9.53 -10.72 -5.72
C ASP A 20 9.94 -12.19 -5.71
N MET A 21 8.99 -13.08 -5.42
CA MET A 21 9.18 -14.52 -5.49
C MET A 21 8.06 -15.11 -6.35
N ASP A 22 8.41 -15.50 -7.58
CA ASP A 22 7.50 -16.18 -8.52
C ASP A 22 6.24 -15.35 -8.88
N GLY A 23 6.39 -14.02 -8.93
CA GLY A 23 5.28 -13.09 -9.22
C GLY A 23 4.40 -12.74 -8.01
N GLU A 24 4.73 -13.27 -6.83
CA GLU A 24 4.15 -12.84 -5.55
C GLU A 24 5.13 -11.92 -4.82
N MET A 25 4.62 -10.77 -4.36
CA MET A 25 5.43 -9.84 -3.59
C MET A 25 5.38 -10.24 -2.11
N VAL A 26 6.55 -10.58 -1.58
CA VAL A 26 6.74 -10.90 -0.17
C VAL A 26 7.46 -9.75 0.52
N MET A 27 6.87 -9.22 1.58
CA MET A 27 7.47 -8.19 2.42
C MET A 27 7.89 -8.80 3.74
N MET A 28 9.11 -8.49 4.17
CA MET A 28 9.61 -8.89 5.48
C MET A 28 9.81 -7.66 6.34
N SER A 29 9.09 -7.60 7.46
CA SER A 29 9.40 -6.63 8.51
C SER A 29 10.54 -7.18 9.35
N ILE A 30 11.68 -6.48 9.35
CA ILE A 30 12.84 -6.84 10.17
C ILE A 30 12.50 -6.70 11.65
N GLU A 31 11.64 -5.74 12.02
CA GLU A 31 11.23 -5.52 13.40
C GLU A 31 10.29 -6.61 13.93
N ASP A 32 9.29 -7.01 13.13
CA ASP A 32 8.26 -7.96 13.58
C ASP A 32 8.57 -9.42 13.25
N SER A 33 9.65 -9.72 12.52
CA SER A 33 9.93 -11.06 11.97
C SER A 33 8.72 -11.67 11.23
N ALA A 34 7.86 -10.81 10.70
CA ALA A 34 6.60 -11.18 10.06
C ALA A 34 6.75 -11.10 8.54
N TYR A 35 6.16 -12.10 7.88
CA TYR A 35 6.04 -12.16 6.42
C TYR A 35 4.65 -11.73 6.00
N TYR A 36 4.60 -10.76 5.10
CA TYR A 36 3.35 -10.27 4.52
C TYR A 36 3.35 -10.61 3.03
N GLY A 37 2.40 -11.43 2.62
CA GLY A 37 2.11 -11.65 1.21
C GLY A 37 1.10 -10.61 0.73
N LEU A 38 1.40 -9.94 -0.36
CA LEU A 38 0.46 -9.05 -1.02
C LEU A 38 -0.17 -9.77 -2.22
N ASN A 39 -1.47 -9.53 -2.44
CA ASN A 39 -2.12 -9.91 -3.69
C ASN A 39 -1.66 -8.98 -4.82
N ALA A 40 -2.06 -9.27 -6.07
CA ALA A 40 -1.66 -8.46 -7.23
C ALA A 40 -1.91 -6.95 -7.07
N VAL A 41 -3.05 -6.57 -6.47
CA VAL A 41 -3.40 -5.16 -6.19
C VAL A 41 -2.46 -4.58 -5.13
N GLY A 42 -2.26 -5.30 -4.03
CA GLY A 42 -1.38 -4.88 -2.94
C GLY A 42 0.06 -4.70 -3.41
N SER A 43 0.56 -5.61 -4.24
CA SER A 43 1.89 -5.54 -4.85
C SER A 43 2.03 -4.30 -5.74
N ASP A 44 1.04 -4.05 -6.61
CA ASP A 44 1.03 -2.86 -7.48
C ASP A 44 1.01 -1.55 -6.67
N LEU A 45 0.19 -1.51 -5.63
CA LEU A 45 0.15 -0.39 -4.69
C LEU A 45 1.46 -0.22 -3.92
N TRP A 46 2.07 -1.32 -3.47
CA TRP A 46 3.33 -1.30 -2.74
C TRP A 46 4.48 -0.75 -3.57
N GLU A 47 4.57 -1.14 -4.84
CA GLU A 47 5.51 -0.55 -5.78
C GLU A 47 5.24 0.92 -6.04
N ALA A 48 3.97 1.31 -6.21
CA ALA A 48 3.58 2.71 -6.37
C ALA A 48 4.00 3.58 -5.17
N MET A 49 3.90 3.02 -3.97
CA MET A 49 4.27 3.65 -2.70
C MET A 49 5.78 3.69 -2.45
N GLU A 50 6.63 3.21 -3.37
CA GLU A 50 8.07 3.43 -3.30
C GLU A 50 8.43 4.91 -3.23
N LYS A 51 7.62 5.75 -3.88
CA LYS A 51 7.70 7.20 -3.82
C LYS A 51 6.44 7.77 -3.15
N PRO A 52 6.52 8.97 -2.56
CA PRO A 52 5.34 9.67 -2.05
C PRO A 52 4.24 9.74 -3.11
N VAL A 53 3.08 9.17 -2.82
CA VAL A 53 1.93 9.10 -3.72
C VAL A 53 0.65 9.39 -2.95
N SER A 54 -0.30 10.10 -3.56
CA SER A 54 -1.58 10.38 -2.92
C SER A 54 -2.48 9.15 -2.95
N VAL A 55 -3.30 8.98 -1.91
CA VAL A 55 -4.28 7.89 -1.85
C VAL A 55 -5.25 7.96 -3.05
N THR A 56 -5.61 9.17 -3.51
CA THR A 56 -6.41 9.35 -4.72
C THR A 56 -5.72 8.76 -5.96
N ALA A 57 -4.43 9.04 -6.17
CA ALA A 57 -3.70 8.50 -7.32
C ALA A 57 -3.54 6.97 -7.26
N LEU A 58 -3.42 6.41 -6.04
CA LEU A 58 -3.46 4.96 -5.83
C LEU A 58 -4.80 4.36 -6.26
N CYS A 59 -5.92 4.99 -5.88
CA CYS A 59 -7.24 4.54 -6.27
C CYS A 59 -7.42 4.59 -7.79
N ASP A 60 -7.04 5.71 -8.42
CA ASP A 60 -7.16 5.87 -9.87
C ASP A 60 -6.39 4.77 -10.62
N ARG A 61 -5.14 4.51 -10.21
CA ARG A 61 -4.30 3.43 -10.75
C ARG A 61 -4.96 2.05 -10.64
N VAL A 62 -5.53 1.73 -9.49
CA VAL A 62 -6.20 0.43 -9.30
C VAL A 62 -7.46 0.33 -10.16
N THR A 63 -8.27 1.39 -10.23
CA THR A 63 -9.45 1.40 -11.10
C THR A 63 -9.10 1.25 -12.58
N GLU A 64 -7.98 1.82 -13.03
CA GLU A 64 -7.49 1.67 -14.40
C GLU A 64 -6.93 0.26 -14.69
N ASN A 65 -6.21 -0.33 -13.74
CA ASN A 65 -5.52 -1.61 -13.93
C ASN A 65 -6.41 -2.84 -13.69
N PHE A 66 -7.44 -2.73 -12.84
CA PHE A 66 -8.21 -3.88 -12.37
C PHE A 66 -9.72 -3.83 -12.73
N ASP A 67 -10.17 -2.79 -13.46
CA ASP A 67 -11.57 -2.62 -13.91
C ASP A 67 -12.59 -2.79 -12.78
N ILE A 68 -12.28 -2.21 -11.61
CA ILE A 68 -13.15 -2.19 -10.43
C ILE A 68 -13.82 -0.82 -10.28
N ASP A 69 -14.98 -0.77 -9.63
CA ASP A 69 -15.64 0.50 -9.38
C ASP A 69 -14.89 1.36 -8.34
N LEU A 70 -15.01 2.67 -8.48
CA LEU A 70 -14.30 3.63 -7.63
C LEU A 70 -14.71 3.55 -6.15
N ALA A 71 -15.95 3.16 -5.84
CA ALA A 71 -16.40 3.07 -4.45
C ALA A 71 -15.75 1.88 -3.73
N THR A 72 -15.74 0.71 -4.38
CA THR A 72 -15.03 -0.48 -3.91
C THR A 72 -13.53 -0.22 -3.82
N CYS A 73 -12.93 0.35 -4.87
CA CYS A 73 -11.50 0.69 -4.86
C CYS A 73 -11.13 1.59 -3.68
N ARG A 74 -11.91 2.64 -3.42
CA ARG A 74 -11.64 3.56 -2.32
C ARG A 74 -11.75 2.88 -0.96
N SER A 75 -12.72 2.00 -0.78
CA SER A 75 -12.88 1.23 0.46
C SER A 75 -11.69 0.30 0.67
N ASP A 76 -11.36 -0.51 -0.35
CA ASP A 76 -10.32 -1.53 -0.27
C ASP A 76 -8.93 -0.91 -0.08
N VAL A 77 -8.62 0.17 -0.82
CA VAL A 77 -7.35 0.89 -0.68
C VAL A 77 -7.24 1.53 0.71
N MET A 78 -8.31 2.14 1.23
CA MET A 78 -8.30 2.73 2.57
C MET A 78 -8.14 1.69 3.68
N GLU A 79 -8.82 0.55 3.56
CA GLU A 79 -8.69 -0.56 4.50
C GLU A 79 -7.24 -1.08 4.48
N LEU A 80 -6.70 -1.38 3.30
CA LEU A 80 -5.32 -1.84 3.13
C LEU A 80 -4.31 -0.86 3.72
N LEU A 81 -4.40 0.43 3.40
CA LEU A 81 -3.47 1.44 3.90
C LEU A 81 -3.56 1.60 5.42
N THR A 82 -4.77 1.51 5.98
CA THR A 82 -4.97 1.55 7.44
C THR A 82 -4.28 0.36 8.11
N ASP A 83 -4.43 -0.82 7.52
CA ASP A 83 -3.84 -2.07 7.97
C ASP A 83 -2.31 -2.08 7.87
N LEU A 84 -1.76 -1.57 6.76
CA LEU A 84 -0.31 -1.44 6.57
C LEU A 84 0.29 -0.42 7.55
N ARG A 85 -0.40 0.70 7.76
CA ARG A 85 0.03 1.74 8.71
C ARG A 85 -0.01 1.25 10.15
N ALA A 86 -1.04 0.48 10.54
CA ALA A 86 -1.13 -0.10 11.88
C ALA A 86 0.05 -1.02 12.20
N ARG A 87 0.69 -1.57 11.16
CA ARG A 87 1.86 -2.45 11.24
C ARG A 87 3.18 -1.73 10.92
N ASN A 88 3.19 -0.39 10.88
CA ASN A 88 4.35 0.45 10.53
C ASN A 88 5.00 0.15 9.16
N LEU A 89 4.25 -0.45 8.23
CA LEU A 89 4.72 -0.80 6.89
C LEU A 89 4.61 0.39 5.92
N VAL A 90 3.68 1.30 6.18
CA VAL A 90 3.42 2.52 5.40
C VAL A 90 3.32 3.70 6.35
N GLN A 91 3.78 4.86 5.89
CA GLN A 91 3.72 6.11 6.64
C GLN A 91 3.19 7.26 5.77
N LEU A 92 2.68 8.30 6.42
CA LEU A 92 2.36 9.54 5.73
C LEU A 92 3.66 10.21 5.29
N ALA A 93 3.75 10.57 4.02
CA ALA A 93 4.81 11.43 3.53
C ALA A 93 4.58 12.86 4.06
N ALA A 94 5.65 13.50 4.50
CA ALA A 94 5.65 14.86 5.04
C ALA A 94 5.96 15.90 3.96
#